data_AF-A0A9X1VQD3-F1
#
_entry.id   AF-A0A9X1VQD3-F1
#
_cell.length_a   1.000
_cell.length_b   1.000
_cell.length_c   1.000
_cell.angle_alpha   90.00
_cell.angle_beta   90.00
_cell.angle_gamma   90.00
#
_symmetry.space_group_name_H-M   'P 1'
#
loop_
_entity.id
_entity.type
_entity.pdbx_description
1 polymer ?
#
loop_
_entity_poly.entity_id
_entity_poly.type
_entity_poly.pdbx_seq_one_letter_code
_entity_poly.pdbx_strand_id
1 'polypeptide(L)'
;MTSKVELELEKLENFERVIIDLGKRMHPGNTFPLDILANAVMDRSLHLIFGFTSLLRTENYIGACHLVRCHLDNILRFSGAWLVENPHKFATDIMNGIQIDKIIDRDGKNLKDWYLKNKLNLEFPWVTNVYKETSGFIHLSKKHIFTSSKIKDVENRTLELRISKSDNYVTDESRIEAILGMVEITKVLCHFVEGWIWTKNNTRIK
;
A
#
# COMPACT_ATOMS: atom_id res chain seq x y z
N MET A 1 3.09 -23.89 1.73
CA MET A 1 2.13 -22.91 2.29
C MET A 1 0.94 -23.64 2.90
N THR A 2 0.42 -23.22 4.06
CA THR A 2 -0.77 -23.85 4.67
C THR A 2 -2.09 -23.37 4.05
N SER A 3 -3.16 -24.14 4.25
CA SER A 3 -4.52 -23.76 3.84
C SER A 3 -4.98 -22.44 4.45
N LYS A 4 -4.48 -22.09 5.64
CA LYS A 4 -4.80 -20.82 6.30
C LYS A 4 -4.23 -19.61 5.55
N VAL A 5 -2.97 -19.67 5.12
CA VAL A 5 -2.35 -18.56 4.37
C VAL A 5 -3.05 -18.39 3.02
N GLU A 6 -3.36 -19.49 2.34
CA GLU A 6 -4.08 -19.45 1.05
C GLU A 6 -5.46 -18.81 1.20
N LEU A 7 -6.22 -19.15 2.25
CA LEU A 7 -7.51 -18.52 2.53
C LEU A 7 -7.40 -17.00 2.74
N GLU A 8 -6.33 -16.52 3.38
CA GLU A 8 -6.11 -15.07 3.54
C GLU A 8 -5.72 -14.40 2.22
N LEU A 9 -4.96 -15.08 1.34
CA LEU A 9 -4.67 -14.59 0.00
C LEU A 9 -5.94 -14.43 -0.84
N GLU A 10 -6.82 -15.43 -0.83
CA GLU A 10 -8.11 -15.38 -1.54
C GLU A 10 -8.98 -14.21 -1.04
N LYS A 11 -8.98 -13.94 0.27
CA LYS A 11 -9.67 -12.77 0.85
C LYS A 11 -9.11 -11.45 0.32
N LEU A 12 -7.79 -11.33 0.20
CA LEU A 12 -7.16 -10.15 -0.38
C LEU A 12 -7.53 -9.99 -1.87
N GLU A 13 -7.50 -11.07 -2.63
CA GLU A 13 -7.83 -11.07 -4.07
C GLU A 13 -9.30 -10.70 -4.32
N ASN A 14 -10.21 -11.04 -3.40
CA ASN A 14 -11.61 -10.64 -3.50
C ASN A 14 -11.84 -9.11 -3.51
N PHE A 15 -10.85 -8.29 -3.10
CA PHE A 15 -10.93 -6.84 -3.26
C PHE A 15 -10.92 -6.39 -4.73
N GLU A 16 -10.47 -7.22 -5.67
CA GLU A 16 -10.52 -6.90 -7.10
C GLU A 16 -11.94 -6.50 -7.54
N ARG A 17 -12.93 -7.29 -7.14
CA ARG A 17 -14.34 -7.00 -7.46
C ARG A 17 -14.81 -5.69 -6.84
N VAL A 18 -14.39 -5.40 -5.61
CA VAL A 18 -14.73 -4.17 -4.89
C VAL A 18 -14.13 -2.96 -5.60
N ILE A 19 -12.85 -3.01 -5.97
CA ILE A 19 -12.16 -1.92 -6.66
C ILE A 19 -12.77 -1.67 -8.05
N ILE A 20 -13.10 -2.73 -8.78
CA ILE A 20 -13.77 -2.61 -10.09
C ILE A 20 -15.16 -1.97 -9.93
N ASP A 21 -15.94 -2.36 -8.92
CA ASP A 21 -17.25 -1.75 -8.63
C ASP A 21 -17.12 -0.26 -8.29
N LEU A 22 -16.14 0.11 -7.47
CA LEU A 22 -15.85 1.51 -7.16
C LEU A 22 -15.53 2.32 -8.42
N GLY A 23 -14.68 1.80 -9.31
CA GLY A 23 -14.40 2.42 -10.60
C GLY A 23 -15.67 2.63 -11.43
N LYS A 24 -16.52 1.60 -11.54
CA LYS A 24 -17.81 1.68 -12.25
C LYS A 24 -18.78 2.70 -11.66
N ARG A 25 -18.76 2.90 -10.34
CA ARG A 25 -19.58 3.89 -9.64
C ARG A 25 -19.02 5.31 -9.75
N MET A 26 -17.70 5.45 -9.90
CA MET A 26 -17.02 6.74 -9.99
C MET A 26 -17.13 7.39 -11.37
N HIS A 27 -17.05 6.60 -12.45
CA HIS A 27 -16.97 7.12 -13.82
C HIS A 27 -18.26 7.68 -14.47
N PRO A 28 -19.49 7.33 -14.08
CA PRO A 28 -20.68 7.91 -14.70
C PRO A 28 -20.70 9.44 -14.63
N GLY A 29 -21.16 10.08 -15.71
CA GLY A 29 -21.28 11.54 -15.82
C GLY A 29 -19.97 12.24 -16.23
N ASN A 30 -19.74 13.44 -15.70
CA ASN A 30 -18.55 14.23 -16.00
C ASN A 30 -17.29 13.59 -15.39
N THR A 31 -16.19 13.62 -16.12
CA THR A 31 -14.87 13.17 -15.64
C THR A 31 -14.08 14.36 -15.12
N PHE A 32 -13.58 14.25 -13.90
CA PHE A 32 -12.76 15.26 -13.22
C PHE A 32 -11.29 14.80 -13.12
N PRO A 33 -10.32 15.72 -12.97
CA PRO A 33 -8.91 15.36 -12.77
C PRO A 33 -8.68 14.34 -11.64
N LEU A 34 -9.47 14.45 -10.56
CA LEU A 34 -9.35 13.53 -9.43
C LEU A 34 -9.88 12.12 -9.77
N ASP A 35 -10.83 11.98 -10.69
CA ASP A 35 -11.27 10.65 -11.19
C ASP A 35 -10.11 9.93 -11.89
N ILE A 36 -9.31 10.67 -12.69
CA ILE A 36 -8.17 10.12 -13.42
C ILE A 36 -7.09 9.64 -12.44
N LEU A 37 -6.78 10.46 -11.43
CA LEU A 37 -5.83 10.07 -10.39
C LEU A 37 -6.33 8.88 -9.57
N ALA A 38 -7.60 8.88 -9.16
CA ALA A 38 -8.20 7.77 -8.42
C ALA A 38 -8.18 6.46 -9.24
N ASN A 39 -8.48 6.53 -10.54
CA ASN A 39 -8.39 5.38 -11.44
C ASN A 39 -6.96 4.84 -11.51
N ALA A 40 -5.94 5.69 -11.65
CA ALA A 40 -4.54 5.27 -11.65
C ALA A 40 -4.12 4.61 -10.33
N VAL A 41 -4.58 5.14 -9.19
CA VAL A 41 -4.29 4.58 -7.87
C VAL A 41 -4.97 3.22 -7.68
N MET A 42 -6.22 3.07 -8.12
CA MET A 42 -6.96 1.80 -8.10
C MET A 42 -6.29 0.74 -9.00
N ASP A 43 -5.96 1.09 -10.24
CA ASP A 43 -5.30 0.19 -11.18
C ASP A 43 -3.94 -0.28 -10.64
N ARG A 44 -3.11 0.65 -10.15
CA ARG A 44 -1.84 0.31 -9.51
C ARG A 44 -2.03 -0.60 -8.29
N SER A 45 -3.11 -0.41 -7.53
CA SER A 45 -3.40 -1.26 -6.36
C SER A 45 -3.67 -2.71 -6.76
N LEU A 46 -4.43 -2.94 -7.82
CA LEU A 46 -4.65 -4.30 -8.35
C LEU A 46 -3.36 -4.96 -8.81
N HIS A 47 -2.50 -4.22 -9.52
CA HIS A 47 -1.18 -4.72 -9.94
C HIS A 47 -0.30 -5.09 -8.74
N LEU A 48 -0.30 -4.28 -7.68
CA LEU A 48 0.46 -4.54 -6.47
C LEU A 48 -0.08 -5.75 -5.69
N ILE A 49 -1.41 -5.88 -5.59
CA ILE A 49 -2.06 -7.05 -4.99
C ILE A 49 -1.69 -8.32 -5.76
N PHE A 50 -1.86 -8.31 -7.09
CA PHE A 50 -1.54 -9.46 -7.94
C PHE A 50 -0.06 -9.86 -7.84
N GLY A 51 0.85 -8.88 -7.89
CA GLY A 51 2.28 -9.14 -7.70
C GLY A 51 2.58 -9.70 -6.31
N PHE A 52 1.94 -9.19 -5.27
CA PHE A 52 2.12 -9.63 -3.89
C PHE A 52 1.68 -11.09 -3.69
N THR A 53 0.48 -11.46 -4.15
CA THR A 53 -0.02 -12.82 -4.00
C THR A 53 0.77 -13.82 -4.83
N SER A 54 1.18 -13.42 -6.04
CA SER A 54 2.07 -14.24 -6.90
C SER A 54 3.42 -14.53 -6.23
N LEU A 55 4.03 -13.52 -5.61
CA LEU A 55 5.31 -13.68 -4.90
C LEU A 55 5.17 -14.55 -3.65
N LEU A 56 4.09 -14.40 -2.87
CA LEU A 56 3.86 -15.26 -1.71
C LEU A 56 3.62 -16.73 -2.10
N ARG A 57 2.88 -17.00 -3.18
CA ARG A 57 2.66 -18.36 -3.70
C ARG A 57 3.92 -19.02 -4.25
N THR A 58 4.90 -18.23 -4.68
CA THR A 58 6.20 -18.71 -5.16
C THR A 58 7.28 -18.69 -4.08
N GLU A 59 6.89 -18.57 -2.80
CA GLU A 59 7.79 -18.56 -1.65
C GLU A 59 8.85 -17.45 -1.75
N ASN A 60 8.45 -16.25 -2.18
CA ASN A 60 9.29 -15.05 -2.22
C ASN A 60 8.71 -13.94 -1.32
N TYR A 61 8.72 -14.18 -0.02
CA TYR A 61 8.21 -13.28 1.01
C TYR A 61 8.97 -11.95 1.05
N ILE A 62 10.31 -11.99 0.92
CA ILE A 62 11.11 -10.76 0.93
C ILE A 62 10.68 -9.84 -0.22
N GLY A 63 10.54 -10.39 -1.43
CA GLY A 63 10.01 -9.64 -2.58
C GLY A 63 8.59 -9.15 -2.34
N ALA A 64 7.71 -10.00 -1.78
CA ALA A 64 6.33 -9.62 -1.48
C ALA A 64 6.25 -8.45 -0.48
N CYS A 65 7.08 -8.43 0.58
CA CYS A 65 7.07 -7.36 1.57
C CYS A 65 7.39 -5.96 1.00
N HIS A 66 8.15 -5.89 -0.11
CA HIS A 66 8.37 -4.62 -0.81
C HIS A 66 7.06 -4.05 -1.36
N LEU A 67 6.17 -4.91 -1.85
CA LEU A 67 4.90 -4.51 -2.43
C LEU A 67 3.92 -3.97 -1.39
N VAL A 68 4.02 -4.43 -0.13
CA VAL A 68 3.26 -3.83 1.00
C VAL A 68 3.63 -2.36 1.18
N ARG A 69 4.93 -2.04 1.14
CA ARG A 69 5.40 -0.65 1.22
C ARG A 69 4.91 0.17 0.01
N CYS A 70 5.08 -0.37 -1.19
CA CYS A 70 4.64 0.28 -2.43
C CYS A 70 3.13 0.56 -2.44
N HIS A 71 2.32 -0.34 -1.88
CA HIS A 71 0.88 -0.16 -1.77
C HIS A 71 0.55 0.92 -0.74
N LEU A 72 1.21 0.91 0.42
CA LEU A 72 1.04 1.99 1.40
C LEU A 72 1.43 3.36 0.81
N ASP A 73 2.53 3.44 0.06
CA ASP A 73 2.95 4.69 -0.59
C ASP A 73 1.95 5.18 -1.65
N ASN A 74 1.32 4.25 -2.36
CA ASN A 74 0.24 4.58 -3.29
C ASN A 74 -0.89 5.35 -2.57
N ILE A 75 -1.30 4.86 -1.41
CA ILE A 75 -2.39 5.44 -0.62
C ILE A 75 -1.96 6.72 0.10
N LEU A 76 -0.73 6.77 0.63
CA LEU A 76 -0.18 7.98 1.24
C LEU A 76 -0.15 9.15 0.26
N ARG A 77 0.25 8.89 -0.98
CA ARG A 77 0.28 9.95 -2.01
C ARG A 77 -1.11 10.35 -2.45
N PHE A 78 -2.02 9.38 -2.59
CA PHE A 78 -3.41 9.67 -2.94
C PHE A 78 -4.14 10.50 -1.86
N SER A 79 -3.89 10.22 -0.58
CA SER A 79 -4.50 10.96 0.53
C SER A 79 -4.14 12.44 0.55
N GLY A 80 -3.06 12.86 -0.11
CA GLY A 80 -2.70 14.26 -0.32
C GLY A 80 -3.83 15.10 -0.95
N ALA A 81 -4.70 14.49 -1.77
CA ALA A 81 -5.85 15.15 -2.36
C ALA A 81 -6.84 15.69 -1.30
N TRP A 82 -6.88 15.10 -0.10
CA TRP A 82 -7.74 15.56 1.01
C TRP A 82 -7.09 16.60 1.92
N LEU A 83 -5.81 16.91 1.73
CA LEU A 83 -5.07 17.89 2.53
C LEU A 83 -4.98 19.25 1.84
N VAL A 84 -5.02 19.28 0.50
CA VAL A 84 -4.97 20.51 -0.29
C VAL A 84 -6.31 21.27 -0.29
N GLU A 85 -6.29 22.53 -0.70
CA GLU A 85 -7.50 23.33 -0.91
C GLU A 85 -8.26 22.92 -2.18
N ASN A 86 -7.53 22.60 -3.26
CA ASN A 86 -8.11 22.24 -4.55
C ASN A 86 -7.63 20.83 -4.99
N PRO A 87 -8.44 19.79 -4.74
CA PRO A 87 -8.10 18.41 -5.10
C PRO A 87 -7.93 18.19 -6.61
N HIS A 88 -8.66 18.95 -7.45
CA HIS A 88 -8.53 18.86 -8.90
C HIS A 88 -7.22 19.43 -9.39
N LYS A 89 -6.80 20.59 -8.86
CA LYS A 89 -5.48 21.15 -9.15
C LYS A 89 -4.38 20.18 -8.71
N PHE A 90 -4.48 19.61 -7.51
CA PHE A 90 -3.55 18.59 -7.03
C PHE A 90 -3.43 17.42 -8.02
N ALA A 91 -4.56 16.87 -8.47
CA ALA A 91 -4.53 15.78 -9.44
C ALA A 91 -3.88 16.20 -10.77
N THR A 92 -4.20 17.39 -11.28
CA THR A 92 -3.57 17.94 -12.49
C THR A 92 -2.06 18.16 -12.33
N ASP A 93 -1.62 18.68 -11.18
CA ASP A 93 -0.19 18.87 -10.87
C ASP A 93 0.57 17.54 -10.91
N ILE A 94 0.00 16.49 -10.30
CA ILE A 94 0.57 15.14 -10.33
C ILE A 94 0.62 14.58 -11.75
N MET A 95 -0.44 14.74 -12.55
CA MET A 95 -0.45 14.33 -13.96
C MET A 95 0.61 15.05 -14.80
N ASN A 96 0.93 16.30 -14.46
CA ASN A 96 2.00 17.07 -15.10
C ASN A 96 3.41 16.72 -14.59
N GLY A 97 3.54 15.71 -13.72
CA GLY A 97 4.83 15.25 -13.20
C GLY A 97 5.41 16.11 -12.07
N ILE A 98 4.62 17.01 -11.47
CA ILE A 98 5.05 17.76 -10.30
C ILE A 98 5.28 16.77 -9.14
N GLN A 99 6.46 16.84 -8.53
CA GLN A 99 6.76 16.02 -7.37
C GLN A 99 5.84 16.41 -6.22
N ILE A 100 5.19 15.42 -5.60
CA ILE A 100 4.22 15.63 -4.52
C ILE A 100 4.82 16.42 -3.35
N ASP A 101 6.12 16.23 -3.07
CA ASP A 101 6.82 16.93 -1.99
C ASP A 101 7.00 18.45 -2.22
N LYS A 102 6.65 18.95 -3.41
CA LYS A 102 6.60 20.39 -3.76
C LYS A 102 5.20 20.98 -3.68
N ILE A 103 4.18 20.14 -3.50
CA ILE A 103 2.80 20.61 -3.36
C ILE A 103 2.57 20.99 -1.90
N ILE A 104 1.95 22.15 -1.69
CA ILE A 104 1.65 22.72 -0.38
C ILE A 104 0.18 22.42 -0.05
N ASP A 105 -0.07 21.98 1.18
CA ASP A 105 -1.43 21.76 1.70
C ASP A 105 -2.10 23.04 2.19
N ARG A 106 -3.35 22.93 2.67
CA ARG A 106 -4.10 24.09 3.21
C ARG A 106 -3.47 24.72 4.46
N ASP A 107 -2.58 24.00 5.15
CA ASP A 107 -1.90 24.44 6.37
C ASP A 107 -0.52 25.07 6.04
N GLY A 108 -0.18 25.24 4.75
CA GLY A 108 1.12 25.78 4.32
C GLY A 108 2.29 24.80 4.45
N LYS A 109 2.02 23.49 4.50
CA LYS A 109 3.04 22.43 4.62
C LYS A 109 3.22 21.67 3.32
N ASN A 110 4.49 21.38 2.98
CA ASN A 110 4.81 20.50 1.86
C ASN A 110 4.37 19.06 2.13
N LEU A 111 3.77 18.41 1.12
CA LEU A 111 3.28 17.03 1.17
C LEU A 111 4.41 15.99 1.07
N LYS A 112 5.37 16.07 2.01
CA LYS A 112 6.45 15.08 2.15
C LYS A 112 5.88 13.75 2.64
N ASP A 113 6.51 12.63 2.25
CA ASP A 113 6.05 11.28 2.64
C ASP A 113 5.89 11.12 4.16
N TRP A 114 6.81 11.66 4.97
CA TRP A 114 6.67 11.60 6.44
C TRP A 114 5.47 12.40 6.96
N TYR A 115 5.12 13.49 6.29
CA TYR A 115 4.01 14.36 6.64
C TYR A 115 2.68 13.70 6.29
N LEU A 116 2.57 13.17 5.06
CA LEU A 116 1.44 12.36 4.59
C LEU A 116 1.19 11.17 5.53
N LYS A 117 2.25 10.45 5.88
CA LYS A 117 2.20 9.34 6.84
C LYS A 117 1.68 9.79 8.21
N ASN A 118 2.19 10.90 8.74
CA ASN A 118 1.75 11.42 10.04
C ASN A 118 0.27 11.85 10.00
N LYS A 119 -0.18 12.53 8.95
CA LYS A 119 -1.58 12.95 8.79
C LYS A 119 -2.50 11.73 8.67
N LEU A 120 -2.16 10.76 7.82
CA LEU A 120 -2.97 9.54 7.65
C LEU A 120 -3.01 8.70 8.94
N ASN A 121 -1.95 8.70 9.73
CA ASN A 121 -1.91 7.99 11.01
C ASN A 121 -2.87 8.54 12.07
N LEU A 122 -3.31 9.80 11.96
CA LEU A 122 -4.29 10.36 12.89
C LEU A 122 -5.64 9.63 12.77
N GLU A 123 -5.97 9.18 11.57
CA GLU A 123 -7.21 8.45 11.27
C GLU A 123 -6.99 6.93 11.29
N PHE A 124 -5.82 6.47 10.85
CA PHE A 124 -5.46 5.06 10.78
C PHE A 124 -4.18 4.78 11.59
N PRO A 125 -4.25 4.58 12.93
CA PRO A 125 -3.08 4.52 13.82
C PRO A 125 -2.04 3.44 13.51
N TRP A 126 -2.38 2.44 12.70
CA TRP A 126 -1.47 1.39 12.26
C TRP A 126 -0.48 1.85 11.17
N VAL A 127 -0.76 2.95 10.46
CA VAL A 127 -0.01 3.41 9.27
C VAL A 127 1.47 3.61 9.58
N THR A 128 1.81 4.27 10.70
CA THR A 128 3.21 4.53 11.03
C THR A 128 3.97 3.23 11.32
N ASN A 129 3.31 2.27 11.96
CA ASN A 129 3.94 0.99 12.25
C ASN A 129 4.22 0.21 10.95
N VAL A 130 3.21 0.07 10.08
CA VAL A 130 3.37 -0.61 8.79
C VAL A 130 4.42 0.10 7.93
N TYR A 131 4.41 1.44 7.87
CA TYR A 131 5.43 2.22 7.18
C TYR A 131 6.84 1.87 7.66
N LYS A 132 7.07 1.88 8.98
CA LYS A 132 8.38 1.63 9.59
C LYS A 132 8.85 0.20 9.34
N GLU A 133 7.99 -0.78 9.58
CA GLU A 133 8.33 -2.19 9.44
C GLU A 133 8.59 -2.58 7.98
N THR A 134 7.79 -2.07 7.04
CA THR A 134 7.95 -2.36 5.62
C THR A 134 9.13 -1.60 4.99
N SER A 135 9.47 -0.41 5.50
CA SER A 135 10.69 0.31 5.09
C SER A 135 11.97 -0.47 5.40
N GLY A 136 11.95 -1.33 6.43
CA GLY A 136 13.04 -2.25 6.73
C GLY A 136 13.28 -3.33 5.67
N PHE A 137 12.33 -3.56 4.77
CA PHE A 137 12.51 -4.43 3.60
C PHE A 137 13.00 -3.67 2.37
N ILE A 138 12.73 -2.36 2.25
CA ILE A 138 13.23 -1.53 1.15
C ILE A 138 14.74 -1.29 1.25
N HIS A 139 15.23 -0.98 2.45
CA HIS A 139 16.65 -0.76 2.70
C HIS A 139 17.30 -2.00 3.29
N LEU A 140 18.52 -2.30 2.86
CA LEU A 140 19.31 -3.38 3.47
C LEU A 140 19.38 -3.16 4.99
N SER A 141 18.93 -4.16 5.75
CA SER A 141 18.67 -4.02 7.18
C SER A 141 18.80 -5.36 7.89
N LYS A 142 18.65 -5.36 9.23
CA LYS A 142 18.59 -6.57 10.04
C LYS A 142 17.58 -7.60 9.53
N LYS A 143 16.48 -7.17 8.90
CA LYS A 143 15.47 -8.10 8.33
C LYS A 143 16.09 -9.01 7.27
N HIS A 144 16.99 -8.49 6.43
CA HIS A 144 17.68 -9.24 5.39
C HIS A 144 18.69 -10.25 5.97
N ILE A 145 19.36 -9.88 7.07
CA ILE A 145 20.28 -10.77 7.78
C ILE A 145 19.50 -11.95 8.37
N PHE A 146 18.40 -11.68 9.09
CA PHE A 146 17.60 -12.71 9.74
C PHE A 146 16.76 -13.57 8.77
N THR A 147 16.49 -13.10 7.56
CA THR A 147 15.82 -13.92 6.53
C THR A 147 16.80 -14.78 5.72
N SER A 148 18.09 -14.45 5.71
CA SER A 148 19.14 -15.21 5.02
C SER A 148 19.99 -16.08 5.95
N SER A 149 19.85 -15.92 7.27
CA SER A 149 20.69 -16.59 8.27
C SER A 149 19.86 -17.09 9.44
N LYS A 150 20.24 -18.25 10.00
CA LYS A 150 19.61 -18.83 11.20
C LYS A 150 20.65 -19.33 12.18
N ILE A 151 20.49 -19.01 13.46
CA ILE A 151 21.32 -19.60 14.52
C ILE A 151 20.95 -21.08 14.61
N LYS A 152 21.91 -21.96 14.31
CA LYS A 152 21.73 -23.40 14.36
C LYS A 152 21.97 -23.94 15.77
N ASP A 153 23.00 -23.42 16.42
CA ASP A 153 23.41 -23.82 17.76
C ASP A 153 24.10 -22.64 18.47
N VAL A 154 23.55 -22.24 19.63
CA VAL A 154 24.08 -21.13 20.43
C VAL A 154 25.34 -21.55 21.20
N GLU A 155 25.37 -22.77 21.74
CA GLU A 155 26.47 -23.27 22.57
C GLU A 155 27.72 -23.47 21.72
N ASN A 156 27.56 -24.07 20.54
CA ASN A 156 28.64 -24.30 19.58
C ASN A 156 28.88 -23.10 18.64
N ARG A 157 28.20 -21.96 18.85
CA ARG A 157 28.32 -20.73 18.06
C ARG A 157 28.21 -20.96 16.54
N THR A 158 27.30 -21.83 16.13
CA THR A 158 27.15 -22.22 14.72
C THR A 158 26.02 -21.44 14.06
N LEU A 159 26.33 -20.82 12.92
CA LEU A 159 25.40 -20.06 12.07
C LEU A 159 25.17 -20.80 10.76
N GLU A 160 23.91 -20.91 10.35
CA GLU A 160 23.50 -21.35 9.02
C GLU A 160 23.28 -20.12 8.14
N LEU A 161 23.96 -20.07 6.99
CA LEU A 161 23.87 -19.00 5.99
C LEU A 161 23.25 -19.52 4.70
N ARG A 162 22.53 -18.66 3.98
CA ARG A 162 21.81 -19.06 2.78
C ARG A 162 21.86 -18.02 1.68
N ILE A 163 22.01 -18.51 0.45
CA ILE A 163 21.74 -17.78 -0.79
C ILE A 163 20.68 -18.57 -1.57
N SER A 164 19.44 -18.06 -1.60
CA SER A 164 18.31 -18.70 -2.30
C SER A 164 17.29 -17.66 -2.73
N LYS A 165 16.49 -18.01 -3.76
CA LYS A 165 15.33 -17.25 -4.21
C LYS A 165 14.03 -17.59 -3.46
N SER A 166 13.95 -18.75 -2.81
CA SER A 166 12.78 -19.20 -2.04
C SER A 166 12.90 -18.86 -0.56
N ASP A 167 11.81 -18.89 0.21
CA ASP A 167 11.79 -18.67 1.66
C ASP A 167 12.01 -19.97 2.44
N ASN A 168 12.88 -19.98 3.45
CA ASN A 168 13.08 -21.16 4.33
C ASN A 168 12.77 -20.88 5.81
N TYR A 169 12.86 -19.63 6.26
CA TYR A 169 12.72 -19.26 7.68
C TYR A 169 11.53 -18.34 7.96
N VAL A 170 10.70 -18.07 6.95
CA VAL A 170 9.51 -17.24 7.09
C VAL A 170 8.37 -18.09 7.62
N THR A 171 7.72 -17.64 8.69
CA THR A 171 6.59 -18.34 9.29
C THR A 171 5.28 -17.95 8.61
N ASP A 172 4.25 -18.78 8.78
CA ASP A 172 2.93 -18.48 8.24
C ASP A 172 2.28 -17.29 8.94
N GLU A 173 2.59 -17.03 10.21
CA GLU A 173 2.17 -15.82 10.92
C GLU A 173 2.72 -14.57 10.23
N SER A 174 4.00 -14.57 9.84
CA SER A 174 4.61 -13.45 9.10
C SER A 174 3.98 -13.24 7.73
N ARG A 175 3.58 -14.33 7.03
CA ARG A 175 2.84 -14.25 5.77
C ARG A 175 1.45 -13.64 5.98
N ILE A 176 0.72 -14.13 6.98
CA ILE A 176 -0.62 -13.63 7.33
C ILE A 176 -0.55 -12.15 7.71
N GLU A 177 0.43 -11.73 8.53
CA GLU A 177 0.61 -10.32 8.90
C GLU A 177 0.81 -9.42 7.67
N ALA A 178 1.64 -9.85 6.71
CA ALA A 178 1.85 -9.11 5.46
C ALA A 178 0.56 -9.02 4.62
N ILE A 179 -0.22 -10.12 4.55
CA ILE A 179 -1.51 -10.15 3.84
C ILE A 179 -2.50 -9.18 4.51
N LEU A 180 -2.61 -9.20 5.83
CA LEU A 180 -3.46 -8.28 6.59
C LEU A 180 -3.04 -6.83 6.37
N GLY A 181 -1.74 -6.54 6.27
CA GLY A 181 -1.24 -5.23 5.88
C GLY A 181 -1.78 -4.77 4.52
N MET A 182 -1.73 -5.63 3.50
CA MET A 182 -2.30 -5.34 2.17
C MET A 182 -3.81 -5.11 2.23
N VAL A 183 -4.53 -5.91 3.03
CA VAL A 183 -5.98 -5.77 3.24
C VAL A 183 -6.31 -4.40 3.85
N GLU A 184 -5.64 -4.00 4.94
CA GLU A 184 -5.90 -2.73 5.60
C GLU A 184 -5.56 -1.53 4.71
N ILE A 185 -4.46 -1.59 3.95
CA ILE A 185 -4.14 -0.55 2.95
C ILE A 185 -5.23 -0.45 1.89
N THR A 186 -5.75 -1.59 1.42
CA THR A 186 -6.82 -1.62 0.40
C THR A 186 -8.15 -1.10 0.94
N LYS A 187 -8.46 -1.32 2.22
CA LYS A 187 -9.64 -0.69 2.85
C LYS A 187 -9.54 0.83 2.88
N VAL A 188 -8.35 1.38 3.15
CA VAL A 188 -8.12 2.84 3.12
C VAL A 188 -8.27 3.40 1.71
N LEU A 189 -7.82 2.66 0.68
CA LEU A 189 -8.11 3.02 -0.71
C LEU A 189 -9.61 3.14 -0.96
N CYS A 190 -10.38 2.10 -0.62
CA CYS A 190 -11.82 2.08 -0.80
C CYS A 190 -12.48 3.26 -0.10
N HIS A 191 -12.09 3.53 1.15
CA HIS A 191 -12.58 4.67 1.93
C HIS A 191 -12.41 6.00 1.18
N PHE A 192 -11.21 6.29 0.66
CA PHE A 192 -10.95 7.51 -0.09
C PHE A 192 -11.76 7.59 -1.39
N VAL A 193 -11.82 6.51 -2.17
CA VAL A 193 -12.59 6.48 -3.42
C VAL A 193 -14.08 6.64 -3.16
N GLU A 194 -14.63 5.97 -2.15
CA GLU A 194 -16.04 6.13 -1.74
C GLU A 194 -16.35 7.56 -1.30
N GLY A 195 -15.47 8.17 -0.51
CA GLY A 195 -15.62 9.58 -0.10
C GLY A 195 -15.62 10.53 -1.31
N TRP A 196 -14.79 10.26 -2.31
CA TRP A 196 -14.80 11.03 -3.56
C TRP A 196 -16.08 10.82 -4.37
N ILE A 197 -16.54 9.57 -4.55
CA ILE A 197 -17.81 9.26 -5.23
C ILE A 197 -18.98 9.99 -4.56
N TRP A 198 -19.05 9.95 -3.23
CA TRP A 198 -20.07 10.66 -2.46
C TRP A 198 -19.98 12.16 -2.72
N THR A 199 -18.79 12.75 -2.64
CA THR A 199 -18.57 14.18 -2.91
C THR A 199 -19.05 14.56 -4.31
N LYS A 200 -18.68 13.79 -5.33
CA LYS A 200 -19.08 14.02 -6.73
C LYS A 200 -20.60 13.99 -6.92
N ASN A 201 -21.29 13.08 -6.24
CA ASN A 201 -22.75 12.92 -6.34
C ASN A 201 -23.54 13.97 -5.54
N ASN A 202 -22.96 14.50 -4.46
CA ASN A 202 -23.64 15.39 -3.53
C ASN A 202 -23.24 16.87 -3.67
N THR A 203 -22.16 17.15 -4.36
CA THR A 203 -21.79 18.52 -4.70
C THR A 203 -22.52 18.88 -6.00
N ARG A 204 -23.32 19.96 -6.00
CA ARG A 204 -23.82 20.58 -7.24
C ARG A 204 -22.63 21.22 -7.95
N ILE A 205 -21.72 20.42 -8.52
CA ILE A 205 -20.62 20.92 -9.35
C ILE A 205 -21.27 21.37 -10.66
N LYS A 206 -21.65 22.66 -10.70
CA LYS A 206 -21.96 23.35 -11.95
C LYS A 206 -20.67 23.63 -12.71
#